data_AF-A0A3N5LVR3-F1
#
_entry.id   AF-A0A3N5LVR3-F1
#
_cell.length_a   1.000
_cell.length_b   1.000
_cell.length_c   1.000
_cell.angle_alpha   90.00
_cell.angle_beta   90.00
_cell.angle_gamma   90.00
#
_symmetry.space_group_name_H-M   'P 1'
#
loop_
_entity.id
_entity.type
_entity.pdbx_description
1 polymer ?
#
loop_
_entity_poly.entity_id
_entity_poly.type
_entity_poly.pdbx_seq_one_letter_code
_entity_poly.pdbx_strand_id
1 'polypeptide(L)'
;MPVSYTNRKGLTFFLCQGVSKSGKPRYFFSKNPAQNTLEGIPTGYHIEESVNAVVSLVKDRKQLILPEEIQLVKSPLERHPKGNNYRVSAKGKQIIVYERLYSQQDIPDGMRTMLDKNAQYSPMLRFNLVNASSRTFCAERIMYVSSLPDWIDIGDCGLLKGLVKEIIPLLDSDEYFEL
;
A
#
# COMPACT_ATOMS: atom_id res chain seq x y z
N MET A 1 2.74 -1.75 30.40
CA MET A 1 1.83 -0.85 29.65
C MET A 1 1.46 -1.55 28.35
N PRO A 2 0.17 -1.61 27.99
CA PRO A 2 -0.28 -2.23 26.74
C PRO A 2 0.33 -1.55 25.51
N VAL A 3 0.74 -2.35 24.52
CA VAL A 3 1.15 -1.83 23.21
C VAL A 3 -0.06 -1.26 22.49
N SER A 4 -0.01 0.03 22.16
CA SER A 4 -1.06 0.73 21.42
C SER A 4 -0.52 1.53 20.25
N TYR A 5 -1.35 1.73 19.22
CA TYR A 5 -1.02 2.53 18.05
C TYR A 5 -2.23 3.37 17.63
N THR A 6 -2.03 4.67 17.44
CA THR A 6 -3.06 5.58 16.90
C THR A 6 -2.80 5.79 15.41
N ASN A 7 -3.71 5.29 14.57
CA ASN A 7 -3.56 5.41 13.13
C ASN A 7 -3.77 6.86 12.65
N ARG A 8 -3.48 7.14 11.39
CA ARG A 8 -3.68 8.49 10.83
C ARG A 8 -5.14 8.97 10.83
N LYS A 9 -6.10 8.05 11.03
CA LYS A 9 -7.52 8.38 11.23
C LYS A 9 -7.82 8.80 12.68
N GLY A 10 -6.82 8.85 13.56
CA GLY A 10 -6.96 9.19 14.97
C GLY A 10 -7.63 8.09 15.80
N LEU A 11 -7.69 6.86 15.29
CA LEU A 11 -8.24 5.72 16.00
C LEU A 11 -7.11 4.95 16.70
N THR A 12 -7.23 4.80 18.01
CA THR A 12 -6.28 4.01 18.82
C THR A 12 -6.67 2.54 18.82
N PHE A 13 -5.68 1.68 18.63
CA PHE A 13 -5.81 0.23 18.69
C PHE A 13 -4.77 -0.35 19.63
N PHE A 14 -5.09 -1.47 20.26
CA PHE A 14 -4.25 -2.22 21.18
C PHE A 14 -3.86 -3.57 20.56
N LEU A 15 -2.61 -3.97 20.76
CA LEU A 15 -2.09 -5.24 20.25
C LEU A 15 -2.56 -6.41 21.14
N CYS A 16 -3.35 -7.32 20.58
CA CYS A 16 -3.85 -8.50 21.28
C CYS A 16 -3.28 -9.79 20.68
N GLN A 17 -3.20 -10.83 21.50
CA GLN A 17 -2.83 -12.18 21.10
C GLN A 17 -4.00 -13.15 21.25
N GLY A 18 -4.48 -13.71 20.14
CA GLY A 18 -5.39 -14.84 20.11
C GLY A 18 -4.68 -16.13 19.74
N VAL A 19 -5.47 -17.19 19.59
CA VAL A 19 -5.03 -18.50 19.10
C VAL A 19 -5.71 -18.77 17.76
N SER A 20 -4.93 -19.16 16.75
CA SER A 20 -5.47 -19.57 15.45
C SER A 20 -6.12 -20.97 15.52
N LYS A 21 -6.88 -21.36 14.48
CA LYS A 21 -7.48 -22.71 14.39
C LYS A 21 -6.47 -23.85 14.52
N SER A 22 -5.19 -23.61 14.20
CA SER A 22 -4.09 -24.56 14.29
C SER A 22 -3.26 -24.46 15.58
N GLY A 23 -3.74 -23.71 16.59
CA GLY A 23 -3.05 -23.55 17.87
C GLY A 23 -1.91 -22.53 17.89
N LYS A 24 -1.52 -21.98 16.72
CA LYS A 24 -0.44 -20.98 16.63
C LYS A 24 -0.92 -19.60 17.14
N PRO A 25 -0.03 -18.78 17.74
CA PRO A 25 -0.34 -17.40 18.09
C PRO A 25 -0.86 -16.61 16.89
N ARG A 26 -1.95 -15.88 17.08
CA ARG A 26 -2.51 -14.94 16.11
C ARG A 26 -2.51 -13.55 16.73
N TYR A 27 -1.69 -12.66 16.20
CA TYR A 27 -1.67 -11.25 16.61
C TYR A 27 -2.67 -10.43 15.81
N PHE A 28 -3.35 -9.51 16.46
CA PHE A 28 -4.28 -8.58 15.83
C PHE A 28 -4.43 -7.29 16.66
N PHE A 29 -4.87 -6.22 16.00
CA PHE A 29 -5.17 -4.95 16.65
C PHE A 29 -6.67 -4.81 16.92
N SER A 30 -7.04 -4.37 18.13
CA SER A 30 -8.42 -4.17 18.58
C SER A 30 -8.61 -2.76 19.17
N LYS A 31 -9.80 -2.16 19.01
CA LYS A 31 -10.11 -0.84 19.62
C LYS A 31 -10.26 -0.90 21.13
N ASN A 32 -10.71 -2.05 21.64
CA ASN A 32 -10.90 -2.26 23.08
C ASN A 32 -9.74 -3.09 23.61
N PRO A 33 -9.06 -2.64 24.68
CA PRO A 33 -8.09 -3.47 25.37
C PRO A 33 -8.82 -4.68 25.96
N ALA A 34 -8.20 -5.85 25.84
CA ALA A 34 -8.73 -7.12 26.35
C ALA A 34 -7.71 -7.77 27.30
N GLN A 35 -8.10 -8.82 28.02
CA GLN A 35 -7.19 -9.54 28.92
C GLN A 35 -5.93 -10.07 28.22
N ASN A 36 -6.01 -10.33 26.91
CA ASN A 36 -4.93 -10.82 26.08
C ASN A 36 -4.14 -9.72 25.35
N THR A 37 -4.18 -8.49 25.87
CA THR A 37 -3.37 -7.38 25.33
C THR A 37 -1.91 -7.59 25.71
N LEU A 38 -1.01 -7.38 24.76
CA LEU A 38 0.42 -7.55 24.96
C LEU A 38 1.06 -6.25 25.48
N GLU A 39 2.06 -6.42 26.33
CA GLU A 39 2.88 -5.30 26.84
C GLU A 39 4.16 -5.07 26.02
N GLY A 40 4.44 -5.95 25.05
CA GLY A 40 5.61 -5.83 24.19
C GLY A 40 5.32 -6.34 22.77
N ILE A 41 6.08 -5.83 21.81
CA ILE A 41 6.07 -6.33 20.43
C ILE A 41 6.85 -7.66 20.41
N PRO A 42 6.26 -8.76 19.90
CA PRO A 42 6.99 -10.03 19.75
C PRO A 42 8.24 -9.87 18.87
N THR A 43 9.33 -10.55 19.22
CA THR A 43 10.59 -10.53 18.45
C THR A 43 10.37 -10.93 16.99
N GLY A 44 10.97 -10.17 16.06
CA GLY A 44 10.84 -10.40 14.63
C GLY A 44 9.54 -9.83 14.03
N TYR A 45 8.90 -8.89 14.70
CA TYR A 45 7.73 -8.18 14.22
C TYR A 45 7.86 -6.66 14.45
N HIS A 46 7.13 -5.90 13.64
CA HIS A 46 6.90 -4.47 13.82
C HIS A 46 5.45 -4.12 13.53
N ILE A 47 5.05 -2.91 13.93
CA ILE A 47 3.73 -2.35 13.64
C ILE A 47 3.80 -1.63 12.30
N GLU A 48 2.84 -1.90 11.42
CA GLU A 48 2.70 -1.23 10.13
C GLU A 48 1.26 -0.69 9.99
N GLU A 49 1.12 0.51 9.42
CA GLU A 49 -0.15 1.08 8.98
C GLU A 49 -0.23 1.06 7.46
N SER A 50 -1.29 0.44 6.92
CA SER A 50 -1.49 0.38 5.47
C SER A 50 -1.95 1.71 4.86
N VAL A 51 -1.95 1.80 3.52
CA VAL A 51 -2.49 2.96 2.78
C VAL A 51 -3.97 3.25 3.09
N ASN A 52 -4.70 2.32 3.73
CA ASN A 52 -6.10 2.46 4.15
C ASN A 52 -6.26 2.65 5.68
N ALA A 53 -5.16 2.94 6.39
CA ALA A 53 -5.10 3.12 7.85
C ALA A 53 -5.44 1.86 8.66
N VAL A 54 -5.23 0.68 8.08
CA VAL A 54 -5.35 -0.59 8.80
C VAL A 54 -4.02 -0.86 9.50
N VAL A 55 -4.07 -0.98 10.82
CA VAL A 55 -2.91 -1.27 11.66
C VAL A 55 -2.75 -2.79 11.75
N SER A 56 -1.55 -3.27 11.50
CA SER A 56 -1.22 -4.70 11.55
C SER A 56 0.11 -4.93 12.24
N LEU A 57 0.24 -6.08 12.89
CA LEU A 57 1.53 -6.59 13.32
C LEU A 57 2.11 -7.42 12.17
N VAL A 58 3.23 -6.99 11.62
CA VAL A 58 3.85 -7.59 10.43
C VAL A 58 5.16 -8.24 10.84
N LYS A 59 5.43 -9.43 10.29
CA LYS A 59 6.72 -10.11 10.48
C LYS A 59 7.82 -9.34 9.76
N ASP A 60 8.97 -9.20 10.39
CA ASP A 60 10.16 -8.67 9.76
C ASP A 60 10.54 -9.53 8.56
N ARG A 61 10.68 -8.88 7.41
CA ARG A 61 11.13 -9.50 6.16
C ARG A 61 12.12 -8.57 5.51
N LYS A 62 13.07 -9.14 4.78
CA LYS A 62 14.02 -8.36 3.99
C LYS A 62 13.24 -7.57 2.93
N GLN A 63 13.22 -6.24 3.09
CA GLN A 63 12.80 -5.33 2.05
C GLN A 63 13.90 -5.31 0.98
N LEU A 64 13.54 -5.63 -0.28
CA LEU A 64 14.48 -5.64 -1.41
C LEU A 64 14.47 -4.34 -2.21
N ILE A 65 13.38 -3.58 -2.05
CA ILE A 65 13.20 -2.25 -2.59
C ILE A 65 13.95 -1.23 -1.74
N LEU A 66 14.70 -0.34 -2.40
CA LEU A 66 15.47 0.72 -1.76
C LEU A 66 14.59 1.97 -1.53
N PRO A 67 14.86 2.78 -0.49
CA PRO A 67 14.11 4.01 -0.24
C PRO A 67 14.04 4.95 -1.45
N GLU A 68 15.14 5.09 -2.19
CA GLU A 68 15.23 5.89 -3.40
C GLU A 68 14.35 5.38 -4.54
N GLU A 69 14.15 4.06 -4.65
CA GLU A 69 13.25 3.45 -5.64
C GLU A 69 11.79 3.79 -5.32
N ILE A 70 11.43 3.82 -4.03
CA ILE A 70 10.10 4.26 -3.57
C ILE A 70 9.90 5.74 -3.92
N GLN A 71 10.89 6.60 -3.65
CA GLN A 71 10.80 8.03 -3.98
C GLN A 71 10.71 8.26 -5.49
N LEU A 72 11.41 7.44 -6.28
CA LEU A 72 11.38 7.52 -7.74
C LEU A 72 9.98 7.30 -8.31
N VAL A 73 9.15 6.46 -7.67
CA VAL A 73 7.73 6.29 -8.01
C VAL A 73 6.86 7.39 -7.37
N LYS A 74 7.13 7.76 -6.12
CA LYS A 74 6.32 8.72 -5.35
C LYS A 74 6.36 10.14 -5.92
N SER A 75 7.54 10.67 -6.24
CA SER A 75 7.69 12.09 -6.64
C SER A 75 7.03 12.43 -7.98
N PRO A 76 6.97 11.55 -9.00
CA PRO A 76 6.15 11.79 -10.18
C PRO A 76 4.65 11.71 -9.90
N LEU A 77 4.18 10.77 -9.06
CA LEU A 77 2.77 10.69 -8.67
C LEU A 77 2.31 11.97 -7.94
N GLU A 78 3.14 12.52 -7.05
CA GLU A 78 2.84 13.79 -6.35
C GLU A 78 2.70 14.98 -7.31
N ARG A 79 3.38 14.93 -8.47
CA ARG A 79 3.30 15.96 -9.52
C ARG A 79 2.22 15.67 -10.57
N HIS A 80 1.57 14.51 -10.52
CA HIS A 80 0.49 14.15 -11.43
C HIS A 80 -0.72 15.09 -11.21
N PRO A 81 -1.49 15.47 -12.25
CA PRO A 81 -2.69 16.30 -12.08
C PRO A 81 -3.69 15.75 -11.05
N LYS A 82 -3.77 14.42 -10.89
CA LYS A 82 -4.57 13.75 -9.86
C LYS A 82 -3.73 13.16 -8.72
N GLY A 83 -2.57 13.72 -8.39
CA GLY A 83 -1.62 13.17 -7.41
C GLY A 83 -2.22 12.82 -6.04
N ASN A 84 -3.23 13.58 -5.60
CA ASN A 84 -3.96 13.33 -4.34
C ASN A 84 -4.78 12.03 -4.33
N ASN A 85 -5.04 11.44 -5.51
CA ASN A 85 -5.73 10.15 -5.64
C ASN A 85 -4.78 8.96 -5.52
N TYR A 86 -3.46 9.19 -5.55
CA TYR A 86 -2.48 8.12 -5.55
C TYR A 86 -1.76 7.96 -4.21
N ARG A 87 -1.46 6.71 -3.87
CA ARG A 87 -0.59 6.36 -2.74
C ARG A 87 0.35 5.24 -3.12
N VAL A 88 1.52 5.22 -2.49
CA VAL A 88 2.55 4.21 -2.73
C VAL A 88 2.81 3.43 -1.45
N SER A 89 2.97 2.11 -1.57
CA SER A 89 3.57 1.27 -0.54
C SER A 89 4.60 0.34 -1.17
N ALA A 90 5.60 -0.08 -0.40
CA ALA A 90 6.60 -1.04 -0.85
C ALA A 90 6.60 -2.25 0.06
N LYS A 91 6.53 -3.45 -0.52
CA LYS A 91 6.46 -4.71 0.22
C LYS A 91 7.30 -5.79 -0.44
N GLY A 92 8.36 -6.21 0.25
CA GLY A 92 9.29 -7.22 -0.24
C GLY A 92 10.00 -6.75 -1.51
N LYS A 93 9.57 -7.27 -2.66
CA LYS A 93 10.12 -6.97 -3.99
C LYS A 93 9.23 -6.05 -4.85
N GLN A 94 8.17 -5.50 -4.26
CA GLN A 94 7.12 -4.80 -4.99
C GLN A 94 7.01 -3.36 -4.52
N ILE A 95 6.82 -2.43 -5.45
CA ILE A 95 6.27 -1.10 -5.20
C ILE A 95 4.85 -1.11 -5.76
N ILE A 96 3.86 -0.86 -4.92
CA ILE A 96 2.44 -0.90 -5.28
C ILE A 96 1.89 0.51 -5.25
N VAL A 97 1.31 0.93 -6.36
CA VAL A 97 0.54 2.17 -6.49
C VAL A 97 -0.93 1.84 -6.29
N TYR A 98 -1.56 2.63 -5.43
CA TYR A 98 -2.96 2.54 -5.11
C TYR A 98 -3.67 3.79 -5.57
N GLU A 99 -4.85 3.61 -6.14
CA GLU A 99 -5.75 4.69 -6.54
C GLU A 99 -6.94 4.76 -5.57
N ARG A 100 -7.43 5.97 -5.32
CA ARG A 100 -8.63 6.24 -4.54
C ARG A 100 -9.88 5.72 -5.27
N LEU A 101 -10.72 4.94 -4.57
CA LEU A 101 -11.92 4.31 -5.14
C LEU A 101 -13.05 5.27 -5.54
N TYR A 102 -13.14 6.44 -4.92
CA TYR A 102 -14.21 7.41 -5.18
C TYR A 102 -13.59 8.77 -5.51
N SER A 103 -13.92 9.28 -6.70
CA SER A 103 -13.45 10.58 -7.16
C SER A 103 -14.01 11.69 -6.27
N GLN A 104 -13.28 12.81 -6.17
CA GLN A 104 -13.75 13.97 -5.41
C GLN A 104 -14.66 14.90 -6.22
N GLN A 105 -15.13 14.47 -7.40
CA GLN A 105 -16.00 15.30 -8.21
C GLN A 105 -17.26 15.60 -7.41
N ASP A 106 -17.60 16.89 -7.32
CA ASP A 106 -18.78 17.45 -6.62
C ASP A 106 -18.79 17.41 -5.08
N ILE A 107 -17.64 17.18 -4.43
CA ILE A 107 -17.54 17.27 -2.96
C ILE A 107 -17.41 18.74 -2.51
N PRO A 108 -18.28 19.26 -1.63
CA PRO A 108 -18.12 20.59 -1.03
C PRO A 108 -16.81 20.69 -0.24
N ASP A 109 -16.08 21.81 -0.38
CA ASP A 109 -14.75 21.99 0.25
C ASP A 109 -14.74 21.73 1.77
N GLY A 110 -15.84 22.05 2.47
CA GLY A 110 -15.99 21.79 3.91
C GLY A 110 -15.99 20.31 4.32
N MET A 111 -16.28 19.38 3.39
CA MET A 111 -16.26 17.93 3.65
C MET A 111 -14.96 17.25 3.20
N ARG A 112 -14.10 17.97 2.49
CA ARG A 112 -12.91 17.43 1.81
C ARG A 112 -11.93 16.79 2.79
N THR A 113 -11.58 17.50 3.87
CA THR A 113 -10.70 17.00 4.93
C THR A 113 -11.23 15.73 5.61
N MET A 114 -12.54 15.66 5.85
CA MET A 114 -13.17 14.48 6.47
C MET A 114 -13.16 13.27 5.53
N LEU A 115 -13.39 13.51 4.23
CA LEU A 115 -13.41 12.47 3.20
C LEU A 115 -11.99 11.98 2.89
N ASP A 116 -10.99 12.86 2.90
CA ASP A 116 -9.58 12.50 2.74
C ASP A 116 -9.05 11.65 3.89
N LYS A 117 -9.47 11.98 5.11
CA LYS A 117 -9.16 11.17 6.30
C LYS A 117 -9.69 9.75 6.16
N ASN A 118 -10.87 9.58 5.55
CA ASN A 118 -11.53 8.28 5.42
C ASN A 118 -11.38 7.59 4.07
N ALA A 119 -10.67 8.21 3.12
CA ALA A 119 -10.50 7.73 1.76
C ALA A 119 -9.98 6.28 1.72
N GLN A 120 -10.56 5.50 0.81
CA GLN A 120 -10.20 4.12 0.52
C GLN A 120 -9.48 4.05 -0.80
N TYR A 121 -8.46 3.20 -0.84
CA TYR A 121 -7.57 3.03 -1.97
C TYR A 121 -7.51 1.56 -2.36
N SER A 122 -7.56 1.29 -3.65
CA SER A 122 -7.37 -0.03 -4.26
C SER A 122 -6.05 -0.08 -5.02
N PRO A 123 -5.34 -1.21 -5.01
CA PRO A 123 -4.14 -1.37 -5.83
C PRO A 123 -4.53 -1.29 -7.32
N MET A 124 -3.72 -0.62 -8.13
CA MET A 124 -3.97 -0.50 -9.58
C MET A 124 -2.76 -0.79 -10.45
N LEU A 125 -1.56 -0.52 -9.95
CA LEU A 125 -0.30 -0.68 -10.64
C LEU A 125 0.73 -1.18 -9.64
N ARG A 126 1.62 -2.07 -10.06
CA ARG A 126 2.78 -2.45 -9.26
C ARG A 126 4.04 -2.60 -10.12
N PHE A 127 5.17 -2.24 -9.55
CA PHE A 127 6.50 -2.49 -10.10
C PHE A 127 7.15 -3.60 -9.30
N ASN A 128 7.55 -4.68 -9.96
CA ASN A 128 8.18 -5.84 -9.33
C ASN A 128 9.65 -5.89 -9.68
N LEU A 129 10.52 -5.93 -8.69
CA LEU A 129 11.90 -6.27 -8.89
C LEU A 129 12.00 -7.75 -9.29
N VAL A 130 12.30 -7.99 -10.57
CA VAL A 130 12.43 -9.34 -11.14
C VAL A 130 13.87 -9.83 -11.17
N ASN A 131 14.84 -8.91 -11.22
CA ASN A 131 16.26 -9.23 -11.12
C ASN A 131 16.97 -8.23 -10.21
N ALA A 132 17.44 -8.70 -9.05
CA ALA A 132 18.12 -7.86 -8.06
C ALA A 132 19.52 -7.43 -8.49
N SER A 133 20.24 -8.24 -9.27
CA SER A 133 21.62 -7.96 -9.67
C SER A 133 21.70 -6.89 -10.76
N SER A 134 20.79 -6.92 -11.74
CA SER A 134 20.70 -5.92 -12.80
C SER A 134 19.73 -4.77 -12.47
N ARG A 135 19.07 -4.81 -11.30
CA ARG A 135 17.99 -3.90 -10.90
C ARG A 135 16.91 -3.75 -11.98
N THR A 136 16.45 -4.88 -12.52
CA THR A 136 15.38 -4.95 -13.52
C THR A 136 14.02 -5.08 -12.84
N PHE A 137 13.07 -4.27 -13.30
CA PHE A 137 11.69 -4.23 -12.86
C PHE A 137 10.75 -4.56 -14.01
N CYS A 138 9.61 -5.17 -13.72
CA CYS A 138 8.47 -5.25 -14.63
C CYS A 138 7.27 -4.54 -13.98
N ALA A 139 6.47 -3.85 -14.80
CA ALA A 139 5.25 -3.21 -14.35
C ALA A 139 4.05 -4.10 -14.66
N GLU A 140 3.10 -4.18 -13.72
CA GLU A 140 1.83 -4.86 -13.93
C GLU A 140 0.68 -3.97 -13.51
N ARG A 141 -0.41 -3.95 -14.30
CA ARG A 141 -1.68 -3.35 -13.89
C ARG A 141 -2.66 -4.40 -13.41
N ILE A 142 -3.59 -3.97 -12.55
CA ILE A 142 -4.68 -4.83 -12.11
C ILE A 142 -5.72 -5.00 -13.22
N MET A 143 -6.25 -6.21 -13.37
CA MET A 143 -7.35 -6.51 -14.28
C MET A 143 -8.42 -7.33 -13.55
N TYR A 144 -9.69 -7.01 -13.79
CA TYR A 144 -10.83 -7.68 -13.17
C TYR A 144 -11.58 -8.52 -14.20
N VAL A 145 -10.95 -9.61 -14.67
CA VAL A 145 -11.58 -10.57 -15.62
C VAL A 145 -12.57 -11.51 -14.90
N SER A 146 -12.42 -11.67 -13.58
CA SER A 146 -13.26 -12.52 -12.74
C SER A 146 -13.56 -11.85 -11.39
N SER A 147 -14.19 -12.57 -10.46
CA SER A 147 -14.41 -12.09 -9.08
C SER A 147 -13.12 -11.86 -8.30
N LEU A 148 -11.98 -12.35 -8.80
CA LEU A 148 -10.66 -12.11 -8.22
C LEU A 148 -9.84 -11.17 -9.12
N PRO A 149 -9.12 -10.19 -8.54
CA PRO A 149 -8.20 -9.36 -9.29
C PRO A 149 -7.02 -10.19 -9.80
N ASP A 150 -6.74 -10.05 -11.09
CA ASP A 150 -5.52 -10.55 -11.72
C ASP A 150 -4.54 -9.41 -12.00
N TRP A 151 -3.30 -9.74 -12.32
CA TRP A 151 -2.25 -8.79 -12.68
C TRP A 151 -1.73 -9.14 -14.07
N ILE A 152 -1.67 -8.13 -14.94
CA ILE A 152 -1.13 -8.29 -16.29
C ILE A 152 0.10 -7.41 -16.45
N ASP A 153 1.14 -7.94 -17.08
CA ASP A 153 2.33 -7.18 -17.43
C ASP A 153 1.95 -6.04 -18.40
N ILE A 154 2.56 -4.88 -18.21
CA ILE A 154 2.40 -3.72 -19.09
C ILE A 154 3.77 -3.22 -19.54
N GLY A 155 3.94 -3.09 -20.86
CA GLY A 155 5.22 -2.76 -21.50
C GLY A 155 6.36 -3.75 -21.20
N ASP A 156 7.58 -3.33 -21.55
CA ASP A 156 8.79 -4.12 -21.36
C ASP A 156 9.40 -3.93 -19.96
N CYS A 157 10.08 -4.96 -19.46
CA CYS A 157 10.84 -4.87 -18.22
C CYS A 157 12.13 -4.06 -18.40
N GLY A 158 12.52 -3.28 -17.39
CA GLY A 158 13.70 -2.42 -17.48
C GLY A 158 14.09 -1.75 -16.16
N LEU A 159 14.83 -0.66 -16.26
CA LEU A 159 15.14 0.17 -15.10
C LEU A 159 13.86 0.86 -14.61
N LEU A 160 13.63 0.88 -13.29
CA LEU A 160 12.44 1.48 -12.69
C LEU A 160 12.21 2.93 -13.17
N LYS A 161 13.28 3.71 -13.34
CA LYS A 161 13.21 5.09 -13.83
C LYS A 161 12.57 5.20 -15.22
N GLY A 162 12.86 4.24 -16.10
CA GLY A 162 12.29 4.19 -17.45
C GLY A 162 10.78 3.93 -17.38
N LEU A 163 10.40 2.86 -16.68
CA LEU A 163 9.01 2.47 -16.48
C LEU A 163 8.17 3.59 -15.88
N VAL A 164 8.68 4.25 -14.84
CA VAL A 164 8.01 5.37 -14.18
C VAL A 164 7.79 6.55 -15.12
N LYS A 165 8.78 6.86 -15.98
CA LYS A 165 8.68 7.96 -16.94
C LYS A 165 7.65 7.68 -18.03
N GLU A 166 7.49 6.42 -18.40
CA GLU A 166 6.56 5.97 -19.44
C GLU A 166 5.13 5.84 -18.91
N ILE A 167 4.96 5.17 -17.77
CA ILE A 167 3.64 4.74 -17.29
C ILE A 167 2.93 5.83 -16.49
N ILE A 168 3.64 6.55 -15.60
CA ILE A 168 2.98 7.50 -14.68
C ILE A 168 2.25 8.64 -15.40
N PRO A 169 2.78 9.24 -16.48
CA PRO A 169 2.06 10.28 -17.22
C PRO A 169 0.77 9.82 -17.89
N LEU A 170 0.61 8.52 -18.11
CA LEU A 170 -0.56 7.92 -18.77
C LEU A 170 -1.65 7.54 -17.76
N LEU A 171 -1.37 7.56 -16.45
CA LEU A 171 -2.38 7.27 -15.44
C LEU A 171 -3.60 8.17 -15.64
N ASP A 172 -4.80 7.62 -15.47
CA ASP A 172 -6.09 8.26 -15.77
C ASP A 172 -6.42 8.50 -17.26
N SER A 173 -5.60 8.04 -18.20
CA SER A 173 -5.87 8.16 -19.64
C SER A 173 -6.23 6.81 -20.27
N ASP A 174 -6.89 6.85 -21.43
CA ASP A 174 -7.23 5.63 -22.17
C ASP A 174 -5.97 4.91 -22.66
N GLU A 175 -4.90 5.66 -22.98
CA GLU A 175 -3.61 5.12 -23.42
C GLU A 175 -2.94 4.24 -22.36
N TYR A 176 -3.20 4.45 -21.06
CA TYR A 176 -2.73 3.53 -20.02
C TYR A 176 -3.29 2.12 -20.20
N PHE A 177 -4.48 1.98 -20.79
CA PHE A 177 -5.08 0.68 -21.02
C PHE A 177 -4.56 -0.03 -22.28
N GLU A 178 -3.77 0.66 -23.09
CA GLU A 178 -3.12 0.14 -24.31
C GLU A 178 -1.65 -0.27 -24.06
N LEU A 179 -1.15 -0.08 -22.84
CA LEU A 179 0.16 -0.58 -22.37
C LEU A 179 0.16 -2.07 -22.05
#